data_AF-A0A085ZZA4-F1
#
_entry.id   AF-A0A085ZZA4-F1
#
_cell.length_a   1.000
_cell.length_b   1.000
_cell.length_c   1.000
_cell.angle_alpha   90.00
_cell.angle_beta   90.00
_cell.angle_gamma   90.00
#
_symmetry.space_group_name_H-M   'P 1'
#
loop_
_entity.id
_entity.type
_entity.pdbx_description
1 polymer ?
#
loop_
_entity_poly.entity_id
_entity_poly.type
_entity_poly.pdbx_seq_one_letter_code
_entity_poly.pdbx_strand_id
1 'polypeptide(L)'
;QFYNSLLANKNKYENCCPEYIRQAKDFLKKKDELFTNFESLNVSPFINKNIITIKYDIKKTSKRKIIVFNDESEEKNNSSLVSSKSTITTDGIKEINSWEFSPSQTEKFQISLYAPVVSSQNKEEYFTYGFLTLKNGKKTFESKNIIRLANENSPYSAFEKIVFKNNFFTIEQHGDISDYSIYEYLTFKYENKLFYLHKYSIEFTSKIDPNENIPSKNWTKKDFGAIKLEDLTVTFLENLRNKEPIK
;
A
#
# COMPACT_ATOMS: atom_id res chain seq x y z
N GLN A 1 -13.00 -20.70 -21.43
CA GLN A 1 -14.39 -20.31 -21.80
C GLN A 1 -14.45 -19.04 -22.66
N PHE A 2 -13.78 -17.94 -22.30
CA PHE A 2 -13.84 -16.66 -23.04
C PHE A 2 -13.56 -16.75 -24.56
N TYR A 3 -12.42 -17.29 -24.98
CA TYR A 3 -12.03 -17.33 -26.41
C TYR A 3 -12.94 -18.21 -27.28
N ASN A 4 -13.50 -19.28 -26.72
CA ASN A 4 -14.49 -20.11 -27.43
C ASN A 4 -15.81 -19.32 -27.64
N SER A 5 -16.23 -18.55 -26.64
CA SER A 5 -17.43 -17.70 -26.72
C SER A 5 -17.28 -16.55 -27.73
N LEU A 6 -16.04 -16.05 -27.87
CA LEU A 6 -15.70 -15.00 -28.83
C LEU A 6 -15.79 -15.49 -30.29
N LEU A 7 -15.35 -16.73 -30.56
CA LEU A 7 -15.46 -17.34 -31.89
C LEU A 7 -16.88 -17.73 -32.26
N ALA A 8 -17.71 -18.12 -31.28
CA ALA A 8 -19.13 -18.40 -31.50
C ALA A 8 -19.91 -17.16 -31.96
N ASN A 9 -19.44 -15.96 -31.61
CA ASN A 9 -20.06 -14.68 -31.96
C ASN A 9 -19.28 -13.89 -33.03
N LYS A 10 -18.46 -14.56 -33.86
CA LYS A 10 -17.47 -13.90 -34.72
C LYS A 10 -18.04 -12.83 -35.66
N ASN A 11 -19.25 -13.03 -36.17
CA ASN A 11 -19.88 -12.11 -37.13
C ASN A 11 -20.09 -10.70 -36.53
N LYS A 12 -20.20 -10.61 -35.19
CA LYS A 12 -20.34 -9.33 -34.48
C LYS A 12 -19.02 -8.56 -34.39
N TYR A 13 -17.89 -9.25 -34.51
CA TYR A 13 -16.56 -8.70 -34.29
C TYR A 13 -15.68 -8.69 -35.55
N GLU A 14 -16.09 -9.38 -36.62
CA GLU A 14 -15.31 -9.48 -37.86
C GLU A 14 -15.13 -8.13 -38.59
N ASN A 15 -16.07 -7.19 -38.45
CA ASN A 15 -15.97 -5.88 -39.10
C ASN A 15 -15.29 -4.81 -38.25
N CYS A 16 -15.47 -4.83 -36.93
CA CYS A 16 -14.89 -3.81 -36.06
C CYS A 16 -13.54 -4.21 -35.47
N CYS A 17 -13.33 -5.49 -35.18
CA CYS A 17 -12.15 -5.99 -34.47
C CYS A 17 -11.77 -7.43 -34.92
N PRO A 18 -11.52 -7.67 -36.24
CA PRO A 18 -11.16 -8.99 -36.76
C PRO A 18 -9.91 -9.60 -36.09
N GLU A 19 -9.04 -8.75 -35.53
CA GLU A 19 -7.86 -9.12 -34.76
C GLU A 19 -8.19 -9.93 -33.51
N TYR A 20 -9.35 -9.74 -32.87
CA TYR A 20 -9.75 -10.52 -31.70
C TYR A 20 -10.18 -11.95 -32.07
N ILE A 21 -10.82 -12.12 -33.23
CA ILE A 21 -11.16 -13.43 -33.78
C ILE A 21 -9.90 -14.20 -34.18
N ARG A 22 -8.92 -13.52 -34.78
CA ARG A 22 -7.63 -14.11 -35.13
C ARG A 22 -6.84 -14.54 -33.88
N GLN A 23 -6.75 -13.67 -32.89
CA GLN A 23 -6.04 -13.96 -31.63
C GLN A 23 -6.67 -15.12 -30.85
N ALA A 24 -8.00 -15.21 -30.83
CA ALA A 24 -8.71 -16.33 -30.20
C ALA A 24 -8.38 -17.68 -30.85
N LYS A 25 -8.28 -17.74 -32.19
CA LYS A 25 -7.90 -18.95 -32.93
C LYS A 25 -6.44 -19.35 -32.68
N ASP A 26 -5.53 -18.39 -32.69
CA ASP A 26 -4.09 -18.64 -32.47
C ASP A 26 -3.81 -19.11 -31.05
N PHE A 27 -4.53 -18.54 -30.09
CA PHE A 27 -4.39 -18.89 -28.68
C PHE A 27 -4.80 -20.34 -28.38
N LEU A 28 -5.89 -20.83 -28.98
CA LEU A 28 -6.40 -22.18 -28.73
C LEU A 28 -5.58 -23.30 -29.41
N LYS A 29 -4.61 -22.95 -30.27
CA LYS A 29 -3.78 -23.90 -31.02
C LYS A 29 -2.43 -24.28 -30.37
N LYS A 30 -2.02 -23.67 -29.24
CA LYS A 30 -0.72 -23.94 -28.61
C LYS A 30 -0.77 -24.96 -27.46
N LYS A 31 0.24 -25.86 -27.37
CA LYS A 31 0.45 -26.85 -26.28
C LYS A 31 1.49 -26.38 -25.25
N ASP A 32 1.40 -26.90 -24.02
CA ASP A 32 2.15 -26.47 -22.81
C ASP A 32 3.51 -27.17 -22.63
N GLU A 33 4.56 -26.43 -22.24
CA GLU A 33 5.89 -26.91 -21.83
C GLU A 33 6.36 -26.24 -20.51
N LEU A 34 7.22 -26.91 -19.72
CA LEU A 34 7.72 -26.49 -18.40
C LEU A 34 9.14 -25.89 -18.44
N PHE A 35 9.45 -24.98 -17.50
CA PHE A 35 10.72 -24.24 -17.42
C PHE A 35 11.31 -24.28 -15.99
N THR A 36 12.64 -24.30 -15.85
CA THR A 36 13.35 -24.59 -14.58
C THR A 36 14.07 -23.41 -13.91
N ASN A 37 14.22 -22.25 -14.55
CA ASN A 37 14.82 -21.06 -13.91
C ASN A 37 14.30 -19.74 -14.50
N PHE A 38 14.43 -18.64 -13.75
CA PHE A 38 13.92 -17.31 -14.13
C PHE A 38 14.66 -16.67 -15.31
N GLU A 39 15.96 -16.93 -15.46
CA GLU A 39 16.75 -16.43 -16.60
C GLU A 39 16.21 -16.95 -17.94
N SER A 40 15.74 -18.22 -17.98
CA SER A 40 15.11 -18.80 -19.17
C SER A 40 13.75 -18.20 -19.55
N LEU A 41 13.15 -17.40 -18.65
CA LEU A 41 11.83 -16.80 -18.85
C LEU A 41 11.90 -15.35 -19.35
N ASN A 42 13.10 -14.77 -19.47
CA ASN A 42 13.29 -13.36 -19.84
C ASN A 42 12.46 -12.41 -18.95
N VAL A 43 12.41 -12.74 -17.65
CA VAL A 43 11.71 -11.99 -16.61
C VAL A 43 12.72 -11.34 -15.67
N SER A 44 12.40 -10.16 -15.17
CA SER A 44 13.12 -9.48 -14.09
C SER A 44 12.27 -9.52 -12.82
N PRO A 45 12.60 -10.39 -11.85
CA PRO A 45 11.92 -10.40 -10.57
C PRO A 45 12.40 -9.21 -9.73
N PHE A 46 11.45 -8.59 -9.03
CA PHE A 46 11.71 -7.61 -7.99
C PHE A 46 11.06 -8.09 -6.70
N ILE A 47 11.85 -8.15 -5.62
CA ILE A 47 11.39 -8.59 -4.31
C ILE A 47 11.28 -7.35 -3.42
N ASN A 48 10.06 -7.03 -2.98
CA ASN A 48 9.80 -5.99 -1.99
C ASN A 48 9.07 -6.61 -0.79
N LYS A 49 9.76 -6.66 0.37
CA LYS A 49 9.29 -7.38 1.57
C LYS A 49 8.92 -8.83 1.22
N ASN A 50 7.66 -9.25 1.44
CA ASN A 50 7.14 -10.60 1.15
C ASN A 50 6.45 -10.69 -0.23
N ILE A 51 6.57 -9.67 -1.08
CA ILE A 51 5.90 -9.62 -2.38
C ILE A 51 6.95 -9.81 -3.48
N ILE A 52 6.78 -10.87 -4.27
CA ILE A 52 7.57 -11.12 -5.46
C ILE A 52 6.80 -10.56 -6.66
N THR A 53 7.29 -9.47 -7.22
CA THR A 53 6.76 -8.87 -8.46
C THR A 53 7.59 -9.36 -9.63
N ILE A 54 7.00 -10.14 -10.53
CA ILE A 54 7.67 -10.64 -11.72
C ILE A 54 7.28 -9.75 -12.91
N LYS A 55 8.22 -8.94 -13.40
CA LYS A 55 8.06 -8.17 -14.64
C LYS A 55 8.72 -8.93 -15.77
N TYR A 56 8.09 -9.03 -16.93
CA TYR A 56 8.66 -9.80 -18.04
C TYR A 56 8.25 -9.25 -19.38
N ASP A 57 9.17 -9.38 -20.33
CA ASP A 57 9.00 -8.79 -21.65
C ASP A 57 8.40 -9.82 -22.61
N ILE A 58 7.13 -9.64 -22.95
CA ILE A 58 6.36 -10.63 -23.71
C ILE A 58 6.59 -10.43 -25.20
N LYS A 59 7.63 -11.03 -25.76
CA LYS A 59 7.71 -11.29 -27.21
C LYS A 59 6.84 -12.51 -27.55
N LYS A 60 5.54 -12.27 -27.63
CA LYS A 60 4.44 -13.11 -28.19
C LYS A 60 4.30 -14.59 -27.73
N THR A 61 3.11 -14.85 -27.19
CA THR A 61 2.15 -15.95 -27.54
C THR A 61 2.15 -17.29 -26.80
N SER A 62 2.65 -17.44 -25.58
CA SER A 62 2.25 -18.61 -24.75
C SER A 62 1.54 -18.13 -23.51
N LYS A 63 0.30 -18.58 -23.24
CA LYS A 63 -0.28 -18.37 -21.90
C LYS A 63 0.54 -19.21 -20.94
N ARG A 64 1.21 -18.55 -20.01
CA ARG A 64 1.88 -19.24 -18.92
C ARG A 64 1.12 -18.97 -17.64
N LYS A 65 0.89 -20.03 -16.89
CA LYS A 65 0.36 -19.96 -15.53
C LYS A 65 1.57 -19.96 -14.60
N ILE A 66 1.82 -18.83 -13.96
CA ILE A 66 2.86 -18.72 -12.93
C ILE A 66 2.18 -19.10 -11.61
N ILE A 67 2.70 -20.13 -10.94
CA ILE A 67 2.23 -20.56 -9.62
C ILE A 67 3.45 -20.48 -8.70
N VAL A 68 3.37 -19.61 -7.70
CA VAL A 68 4.42 -19.40 -6.70
C VAL A 68 4.05 -20.24 -5.48
N PHE A 69 4.97 -21.13 -5.07
CA PHE A 69 4.85 -21.89 -3.83
C PHE A 69 5.74 -21.23 -2.78
N ASN A 70 5.21 -21.07 -1.56
CA ASN A 70 6.01 -20.70 -0.40
C ASN A 70 6.50 -22.00 0.23
N ASP A 71 7.80 -22.26 0.16
CA ASP A 71 8.38 -23.48 0.76
C ASP A 71 8.61 -23.20 2.25
N GLU A 72 7.78 -23.79 3.11
CA GLU A 72 8.01 -23.79 4.55
C GLU A 72 9.20 -24.70 4.84
N SER A 73 10.41 -24.12 4.85
CA SER A 73 11.50 -24.71 5.63
C SER A 73 11.35 -24.25 7.07
N GLU A 74 11.21 -25.23 7.96
CA GLU A 74 11.06 -25.06 9.39
C GLU A 74 12.18 -24.18 9.96
N GLU A 75 11.85 -22.98 10.45
CA GLU A 75 12.55 -22.41 11.58
C GLU A 75 11.60 -21.60 12.47
N LYS A 76 11.62 -21.96 13.74
CA LYS A 76 10.67 -21.59 14.77
C LYS A 76 10.75 -20.10 15.16
N ASN A 77 9.57 -19.57 15.41
CA ASN A 77 9.18 -18.55 16.41
C ASN A 77 8.90 -17.11 15.94
N ASN A 78 7.59 -16.82 16.05
CA ASN A 78 6.96 -15.59 16.52
C ASN A 78 6.88 -14.38 15.57
N SER A 79 5.97 -14.48 14.60
CA SER A 79 5.21 -13.33 14.09
C SER A 79 3.80 -13.80 13.75
N SER A 80 2.88 -13.72 14.72
CA SER A 80 1.46 -13.99 14.48
C SER A 80 0.86 -12.86 13.65
N LEU A 81 0.83 -13.05 12.32
CA LEU A 81 -0.13 -12.38 11.44
C LEU A 81 -1.50 -12.98 11.75
N VAL A 82 -2.16 -12.45 12.79
CA VAL A 82 -3.56 -12.74 13.06
C VAL A 82 -4.39 -11.96 12.04
N SER A 83 -4.79 -12.66 10.99
CA SER A 83 -5.92 -12.26 10.13
C SER A 83 -7.19 -12.28 10.98
N SER A 84 -7.51 -11.15 11.59
CA SER A 84 -8.77 -10.95 12.32
C SER A 84 -9.91 -10.76 11.32
N LYS A 85 -10.98 -11.53 11.45
CA LYS A 85 -12.23 -11.36 10.68
C LYS A 85 -12.70 -9.90 10.75
N SER A 86 -12.87 -9.27 9.59
CA SER A 86 -13.36 -7.88 9.50
C SER A 86 -14.78 -7.79 10.04
N THR A 87 -15.02 -6.87 10.98
CA THR A 87 -16.36 -6.58 11.51
C THR A 87 -16.83 -5.26 10.91
N ILE A 88 -17.99 -5.27 10.25
CA ILE A 88 -18.63 -4.04 9.74
C ILE A 88 -19.44 -3.46 10.89
N THR A 89 -19.15 -2.22 11.30
CA THR A 89 -20.01 -1.50 12.24
C THR A 89 -21.15 -0.82 11.49
N THR A 90 -22.29 -0.64 12.16
CA THR A 90 -23.54 -0.07 11.62
C THR A 90 -23.43 1.35 11.07
N ASP A 91 -22.31 2.03 11.29
CA ASP A 91 -22.09 3.46 10.96
C ASP A 91 -21.34 3.69 9.64
N GLY A 92 -21.23 2.69 8.76
CA GLY A 92 -20.55 2.87 7.48
C GLY A 92 -19.04 3.08 7.63
N ILE A 93 -18.43 2.39 8.59
CA ILE A 93 -16.98 2.38 8.82
C ILE A 93 -16.50 0.93 8.88
N LYS A 94 -15.38 0.63 8.22
CA LYS A 94 -14.78 -0.70 8.18
C LYS A 94 -13.44 -0.70 8.90
N GLU A 95 -13.28 -1.54 9.91
CA GLU A 95 -11.96 -1.79 10.50
C GLU A 95 -11.07 -2.55 9.52
N ILE A 96 -9.89 -2.02 9.26
CA ILE A 96 -8.89 -2.61 8.36
C ILE A 96 -7.88 -3.44 9.14
N ASN A 97 -7.37 -2.91 10.25
CA ASN A 97 -6.38 -3.58 11.07
C ASN A 97 -6.35 -3.00 12.50
N SER A 98 -5.79 -3.76 13.45
CA SER A 98 -5.64 -3.36 14.85
C SER A 98 -4.30 -3.82 15.43
N TRP A 99 -3.76 -3.04 16.35
CA TRP A 99 -2.48 -3.30 17.02
C TRP A 99 -2.54 -2.90 18.50
N GLU A 100 -1.65 -3.48 19.29
CA GLU A 100 -1.41 -3.05 20.66
C GLU A 100 -0.14 -2.20 20.75
N PHE A 101 -0.24 -1.07 21.46
CA PHE A 101 0.88 -0.16 21.68
C PHE A 101 1.01 0.16 23.17
N SER A 102 2.19 -0.08 23.73
CA SER A 102 2.49 0.16 25.16
C SER A 102 3.57 1.25 25.30
N PRO A 103 3.21 2.55 25.34
CA PRO A 103 4.20 3.62 25.43
C PRO A 103 4.91 3.69 26.79
N SER A 104 4.37 3.03 27.82
CA SER A 104 4.97 2.86 29.13
C SER A 104 4.56 1.52 29.74
N GLN A 105 5.10 1.18 30.92
CA GLN A 105 4.71 -0.04 31.63
C GLN A 105 3.25 -0.02 32.11
N THR A 106 2.63 1.16 32.22
CA THR A 106 1.30 1.35 32.82
C THR A 106 0.22 1.75 31.82
N GLU A 107 0.60 2.20 30.63
CA GLU A 107 -0.33 2.62 29.58
C GLU A 107 -0.29 1.63 28.42
N LYS A 108 -1.46 1.18 27.99
CA LYS A 108 -1.64 0.30 26.83
C LYS A 108 -2.78 0.85 25.98
N PHE A 109 -2.53 0.96 24.69
CA PHE A 109 -3.49 1.45 23.71
C PHE A 109 -3.79 0.36 22.69
N GLN A 110 -5.06 0.17 22.37
CA GLN A 110 -5.47 -0.48 21.13
C GLN A 110 -5.51 0.58 20.03
N ILE A 111 -4.70 0.40 19.00
CA ILE A 111 -4.68 1.24 17.81
C ILE A 111 -5.44 0.51 16.71
N SER A 112 -6.50 1.09 16.18
CA SER A 112 -7.25 0.51 15.05
C SER A 112 -7.30 1.49 13.89
N LEU A 113 -7.01 0.98 12.68
CA LEU A 113 -7.15 1.69 11.41
C LEU A 113 -8.51 1.41 10.80
N TYR A 114 -9.21 2.47 10.46
CA TYR A 114 -10.54 2.41 9.85
C TYR A 114 -10.56 3.06 8.47
N ALA A 115 -11.37 2.48 7.59
CA ALA A 115 -11.72 3.04 6.29
C ALA A 115 -13.18 3.52 6.30
N PRO A 116 -13.49 4.71 5.76
CA PRO A 116 -14.86 5.09 5.49
C PRO A 116 -15.47 4.18 4.41
N VAL A 117 -16.72 3.74 4.57
CA VAL A 117 -17.42 2.86 3.60
C VAL A 117 -17.78 3.60 2.32
N VAL A 118 -17.90 4.94 2.36
CA VAL A 118 -18.04 5.76 1.16
C VAL A 118 -16.64 6.01 0.59
N SER A 119 -16.11 5.04 -0.15
CA SER A 119 -14.95 5.29 -1.02
C SER A 119 -15.33 6.32 -2.08
N SER A 120 -14.38 7.15 -2.52
CA SER A 120 -14.63 8.06 -3.62
C SER A 120 -15.14 7.25 -4.82
N GLN A 121 -16.29 7.64 -5.38
CA GLN A 121 -16.83 7.02 -6.60
C GLN A 121 -15.95 7.29 -7.82
N ASN A 122 -14.91 8.12 -7.64
CA ASN A 122 -13.97 8.47 -8.67
C ASN A 122 -12.92 7.37 -8.82
N LYS A 123 -13.17 6.45 -9.75
CA LYS A 123 -12.26 5.34 -10.10
C LYS A 123 -10.90 5.80 -10.64
N GLU A 124 -10.68 7.10 -10.80
CA GLU A 124 -9.40 7.68 -11.22
C GLU A 124 -8.47 8.00 -10.04
N GLU A 125 -8.98 8.08 -8.81
CA GLU A 125 -8.12 8.31 -7.63
C GLU A 125 -7.43 7.01 -7.20
N TYR A 126 -6.11 7.06 -7.03
CA TYR A 126 -5.33 5.91 -6.55
C TYR A 126 -5.53 5.62 -5.05
N PHE A 127 -6.03 6.59 -4.29
CA PHE A 127 -6.12 6.48 -2.84
C PHE A 127 -7.46 7.00 -2.31
N THR A 128 -7.97 6.32 -1.30
CA THR A 128 -8.88 6.89 -0.31
C THR A 128 -8.12 7.17 0.99
N TYR A 129 -8.78 7.81 1.96
CA TYR A 129 -8.15 8.14 3.24
C TYR A 129 -8.93 7.56 4.41
N GLY A 130 -8.21 6.82 5.27
CA GLY A 130 -8.66 6.30 6.54
C GLY A 130 -8.08 7.06 7.72
N PHE A 131 -8.52 6.68 8.92
CA PHE A 131 -8.13 7.31 10.19
C PHE A 131 -7.78 6.25 11.25
N LEU A 132 -7.01 6.66 12.25
CA LEU A 132 -6.66 5.85 13.40
C LEU A 132 -7.53 6.21 14.60
N THR A 133 -7.96 5.21 15.36
CA THR A 133 -8.40 5.41 16.75
C THR A 133 -7.41 4.75 17.70
N LEU A 134 -7.12 5.40 18.82
CA LEU A 134 -6.27 4.86 19.88
C LEU A 134 -7.07 4.86 21.18
N LYS A 135 -7.33 3.66 21.72
CA LYS A 135 -8.18 3.47 22.90
C LYS A 135 -7.39 2.91 24.08
N ASN A 136 -7.51 3.54 25.23
CA ASN A 136 -7.07 3.01 26.52
C ASN A 136 -8.20 3.19 27.55
N GLY A 137 -9.01 2.15 27.75
CA GLY A 137 -10.19 2.20 28.59
C GLY A 137 -11.17 3.27 28.11
N LYS A 138 -11.35 4.34 28.90
CA LYS A 138 -12.21 5.48 28.55
C LYS A 138 -11.51 6.57 27.72
N LYS A 139 -10.18 6.53 27.59
CA LYS A 139 -9.43 7.50 26.78
C LYS A 139 -9.49 7.06 25.31
N THR A 140 -9.87 7.98 24.44
CA THR A 140 -9.88 7.77 22.99
C THR A 140 -9.20 8.96 22.32
N PHE A 141 -8.28 8.68 21.39
CA PHE A 141 -7.74 9.66 20.46
C PHE A 141 -8.11 9.23 19.05
N GLU A 142 -8.46 10.18 18.18
CA GLU A 142 -8.83 9.91 16.81
C GLU A 142 -8.07 10.84 15.86
N SER A 143 -7.35 10.28 14.89
CA SER A 143 -6.75 11.09 13.83
C SER A 143 -7.82 11.57 12.86
N LYS A 144 -7.53 12.61 12.07
CA LYS A 144 -8.29 12.85 10.84
C LYS A 144 -8.00 11.76 9.79
N ASN A 145 -8.65 11.87 8.64
CA ASN A 145 -8.42 10.98 7.49
C ASN A 145 -7.06 11.28 6.83
N ILE A 146 -5.98 10.79 7.44
CA ILE A 146 -4.59 11.05 7.01
C ILE A 146 -3.86 9.80 6.50
N ILE A 147 -4.51 8.63 6.57
CA ILE A 147 -3.91 7.34 6.21
C ILE A 147 -4.35 6.97 4.80
N ARG A 148 -3.45 6.91 3.83
CA ARG A 148 -3.78 6.46 2.48
C ARG A 148 -4.17 4.99 2.48
N LEU A 149 -5.24 4.69 1.79
CA LEU A 149 -5.73 3.35 1.52
C LEU A 149 -5.79 3.16 0.01
N ALA A 150 -5.15 2.09 -0.48
CA ALA A 150 -5.06 1.83 -1.91
C ALA A 150 -6.42 1.44 -2.48
N ASN A 151 -6.81 2.11 -3.57
CA ASN A 151 -7.94 1.67 -4.38
C ASN A 151 -7.50 0.53 -5.34
N GLU A 152 -8.45 -0.16 -5.97
CA GLU A 152 -8.18 -1.31 -6.84
C GLU A 152 -7.22 -1.00 -8.01
N ASN A 153 -7.19 0.25 -8.47
CA ASN A 153 -6.37 0.73 -9.56
C ASN A 153 -5.02 1.31 -9.11
N SER A 154 -4.72 1.31 -7.81
CA SER A 154 -3.50 1.92 -7.28
C SER A 154 -2.27 1.09 -7.63
N PRO A 155 -1.21 1.70 -8.23
CA PRO A 155 0.07 1.03 -8.40
C PRO A 155 0.92 1.03 -7.13
N TYR A 156 0.44 1.64 -6.04
CA TYR A 156 1.14 1.77 -4.77
C TYR A 156 0.40 1.04 -3.66
N SER A 157 1.14 0.58 -2.65
CA SER A 157 0.57 -0.12 -1.49
C SER A 157 -0.21 0.80 -0.54
N ALA A 158 -0.05 2.12 -0.64
CA ALA A 158 -0.66 3.11 0.25
C ALA A 158 -0.21 2.91 1.71
N PHE A 159 -1.06 2.42 2.60
CA PHE A 159 -0.67 2.06 3.96
C PHE A 159 0.18 0.79 3.96
N GLU A 160 1.38 0.85 4.54
CA GLU A 160 2.31 -0.28 4.59
C GLU A 160 2.28 -0.99 5.95
N LYS A 161 2.62 -0.26 7.01
CA LYS A 161 2.69 -0.79 8.37
C LYS A 161 2.74 0.32 9.42
N ILE A 162 2.56 -0.10 10.67
CA ILE A 162 2.92 0.70 11.85
C ILE A 162 4.10 0.03 12.56
N VAL A 163 5.10 0.82 12.94
CA VAL A 163 6.27 0.36 13.69
C VAL A 163 6.26 1.00 15.07
N PHE A 164 6.39 0.18 16.12
CA PHE A 164 6.43 0.63 17.51
C PHE A 164 7.86 0.63 18.04
N LYS A 165 8.26 1.70 18.74
CA LYS A 165 9.55 1.78 19.43
C LYS A 165 9.41 2.68 20.66
N ASN A 166 9.52 2.09 21.86
CA ASN A 166 9.34 2.80 23.12
C ASN A 166 7.99 3.54 23.16
N ASN A 167 7.99 4.83 23.47
CA ASN A 167 6.81 5.70 23.44
C ASN A 167 6.53 6.33 22.07
N PHE A 168 7.07 5.75 20.98
CA PHE A 168 6.84 6.20 19.62
C PHE A 168 6.13 5.13 18.80
N PHE A 169 5.31 5.58 17.86
CA PHE A 169 4.88 4.77 16.74
C PHE A 169 5.08 5.53 15.44
N THR A 170 5.41 4.81 14.37
CA THR A 170 5.59 5.39 13.02
C THR A 170 4.70 4.69 12.03
N ILE A 171 3.96 5.48 11.26
CA ILE A 171 3.14 5.00 10.14
C ILE A 171 3.99 5.13 8.89
N GLU A 172 4.14 4.04 8.16
CA GLU A 172 4.80 4.01 6.86
C GLU A 172 3.75 3.97 5.75
N GLN A 173 3.89 4.84 4.75
CA GLN A 173 2.98 4.94 3.63
C GLN A 173 3.74 5.10 2.31
N HIS A 174 3.29 4.41 1.27
CA HIS A 174 3.84 4.50 -0.09
C HIS A 174 2.85 5.22 -1.00
N GLY A 175 3.35 6.16 -1.80
CA GLY A 175 2.54 6.81 -2.82
C GLY A 175 3.41 7.51 -3.83
N ASP A 176 2.90 8.59 -4.40
CA ASP A 176 3.65 9.37 -5.37
C ASP A 176 3.43 10.87 -5.32
N ILE A 177 4.42 11.58 -5.86
CA ILE A 177 4.41 13.02 -6.11
C ILE A 177 5.12 13.25 -7.45
N SER A 178 4.37 13.71 -8.46
CA SER A 178 4.89 13.97 -9.81
C SER A 178 5.72 12.80 -10.36
N ASP A 179 7.01 13.02 -10.61
CA ASP A 179 7.94 12.06 -11.20
C ASP A 179 8.60 11.14 -10.16
N TYR A 180 8.15 11.16 -8.91
CA TYR A 180 8.74 10.40 -7.81
C TYR A 180 7.75 9.43 -7.17
N SER A 181 8.20 8.21 -6.93
CA SER A 181 7.63 7.31 -5.93
C SER A 181 8.14 7.75 -4.56
N ILE A 182 7.27 7.79 -3.56
CA ILE A 182 7.64 8.30 -2.23
C ILE A 182 7.27 7.33 -1.10
N TYR A 183 8.19 7.18 -0.15
CA TYR A 183 7.89 6.60 1.16
C TYR A 183 7.77 7.70 2.20
N GLU A 184 6.64 7.72 2.90
CA GLU A 184 6.31 8.71 3.91
C GLU A 184 6.23 8.09 5.29
N TYR A 185 6.81 8.80 6.25
CA TYR A 185 6.93 8.36 7.64
C TYR A 185 6.31 9.40 8.56
N LEU A 186 5.19 9.05 9.20
CA LEU A 186 4.57 9.88 10.24
C LEU A 186 4.90 9.27 11.60
N THR A 187 5.84 9.86 12.32
CA THR A 187 6.24 9.39 13.66
C THR A 187 5.52 10.21 14.72
N PHE A 188 4.73 9.54 15.55
CA PHE A 188 4.07 10.11 16.71
C PHE A 188 4.79 9.71 18.00
N LYS A 189 4.82 10.63 18.96
CA LYS A 189 5.33 10.40 20.31
C LYS A 189 4.21 10.54 21.32
N TYR A 190 4.11 9.59 22.23
CA TYR A 190 3.29 9.73 23.43
C TYR A 190 4.08 10.47 24.51
N GLU A 191 3.65 11.68 24.84
CA GLU A 191 4.22 12.49 25.92
C GLU A 191 3.11 13.31 26.59
N ASN A 192 3.21 13.51 27.92
CA ASN A 192 2.22 14.27 28.69
C ASN A 192 0.77 13.81 28.48
N LYS A 193 0.59 12.49 28.37
CA LYS A 193 -0.71 11.82 28.15
C LYS A 193 -1.38 12.12 26.81
N LEU A 194 -0.64 12.67 25.83
CA LEU A 194 -1.12 13.03 24.50
C LEU A 194 -0.21 12.47 23.42
N PHE A 195 -0.73 12.37 22.20
CA PHE A 195 0.04 11.97 21.01
C PHE A 195 0.36 13.19 20.15
N TYR A 196 1.64 13.42 19.92
CA TYR A 196 2.13 14.52 19.08
C TYR A 196 2.89 14.00 17.88
N LEU A 197 2.74 14.68 16.73
CA LEU A 197 3.64 14.49 15.60
C LEU A 197 5.05 14.87 16.07
N HIS A 198 5.96 13.91 16.03
CA HIS A 198 7.35 14.08 16.44
C HIS A 198 8.25 14.35 15.24
N LYS A 199 8.02 13.59 14.17
CA LYS A 199 8.78 13.67 12.92
C LYS A 199 7.88 13.34 11.74
N TYR A 200 8.09 14.03 10.64
CA TYR A 200 7.55 13.70 9.33
C TYR A 200 8.72 13.58 8.34
N SER A 201 8.86 12.45 7.67
CA SER A 201 9.95 12.22 6.71
C SER A 201 9.41 11.72 5.37
N ILE A 202 10.11 12.05 4.29
CA ILE A 202 9.83 11.55 2.95
C ILE A 202 11.12 11.11 2.29
N GLU A 203 11.12 9.87 1.80
CA GLU A 203 12.15 9.32 0.93
C GLU A 203 11.63 9.28 -0.50
N PHE A 204 12.49 9.62 -1.46
CA PHE A 204 12.13 9.75 -2.87
C PHE A 204 12.86 8.71 -3.70
N THR A 205 12.17 8.20 -4.71
CA THR A 205 12.76 7.39 -5.77
C THR A 205 12.25 7.91 -7.11
N SER A 206 13.16 8.31 -7.99
CA SER A 206 12.80 8.80 -9.32
C SER A 206 12.18 7.69 -10.16
N LYS A 207 11.05 8.00 -10.80
CA LYS A 207 10.36 7.09 -11.74
C LYS A 207 11.10 7.00 -13.08
N ILE A 208 12.01 7.94 -13.36
CA ILE A 208 12.76 8.06 -14.62
C ILE A 208 14.16 7.44 -14.46
N ASP A 209 14.86 7.76 -13.38
CA ASP A 209 16.18 7.22 -13.06
C ASP A 209 16.24 6.67 -11.62
N PRO A 210 16.05 5.36 -11.42
CA PRO A 210 16.09 4.75 -10.09
C PRO A 210 17.42 4.90 -9.34
N ASN A 211 18.51 5.29 -10.02
CA ASN A 211 19.82 5.51 -9.41
C ASN A 211 20.04 6.97 -9.01
N GLU A 212 19.10 7.86 -9.33
CA GLU A 212 19.16 9.25 -8.93
C GLU A 212 19.19 9.36 -7.39
N ASN A 213 20.25 9.96 -6.86
CA ASN A 213 20.39 10.16 -5.42
C ASN A 213 19.63 11.43 -5.01
N ILE A 214 18.43 11.23 -4.47
CA ILE A 214 17.55 12.32 -4.04
C ILE A 214 17.56 12.39 -2.50
N PRO A 215 17.98 13.51 -1.90
CA PRO A 215 17.97 13.65 -0.45
C PRO A 215 16.57 13.48 0.15
N SER A 216 16.48 12.75 1.26
CA SER A 216 15.23 12.67 2.01
C SER A 216 14.90 14.00 2.68
N LYS A 217 13.61 14.34 2.74
CA LYS A 217 13.13 15.51 3.49
C LYS A 217 12.67 15.08 4.87
N ASN A 218 13.08 15.82 5.90
CA ASN A 218 12.84 15.48 7.29
C ASN A 218 12.41 16.72 8.07
N TRP A 219 11.14 16.78 8.46
CA TRP A 219 10.59 17.81 9.31
C TRP A 219 10.41 17.28 10.74
N THR A 220 10.66 18.15 11.71
CA THR A 220 10.60 17.88 13.14
C THR A 220 9.76 18.92 13.85
N LYS A 221 9.59 18.77 15.17
CA LYS A 221 8.93 19.78 16.02
C LYS A 221 9.48 21.21 15.84
N LYS A 222 10.73 21.39 15.39
CA LYS A 222 11.30 22.71 15.08
C LYS A 222 10.63 23.38 13.87
N ASP A 223 10.20 22.57 12.91
CA ASP A 223 9.62 23.02 11.63
C ASP A 223 8.14 23.34 11.75
N PHE A 224 7.42 22.56 12.57
CA PHE A 224 5.96 22.61 12.65
C PHE A 224 5.38 22.90 14.03
N GLY A 225 6.23 23.07 15.05
CA GLY A 225 5.76 23.26 16.42
C GLY A 225 5.12 21.98 17.00
N ALA A 226 4.24 22.14 18.00
CA ALA A 226 3.56 21.02 18.62
C ALA A 226 2.22 20.74 17.95
N ILE A 227 2.11 19.64 17.21
CA ILE A 227 0.88 19.22 16.52
C ILE A 227 0.38 17.93 17.15
N LYS A 228 -0.87 17.92 17.65
CA LYS A 228 -1.50 16.69 18.17
C LYS A 228 -1.94 15.80 17.02
N LEU A 229 -2.05 14.50 17.27
CA LEU A 229 -2.60 13.52 16.32
C LEU A 229 -3.97 13.96 15.79
N GLU A 230 -4.84 14.45 16.67
CA GLU A 230 -6.23 14.82 16.38
C GLU A 230 -6.35 16.07 15.49
N ASP A 231 -5.29 16.90 15.48
CA ASP A 231 -5.24 18.16 14.74
C ASP A 231 -4.55 18.02 13.38
N LEU A 232 -3.90 16.87 13.11
CA LEU A 232 -3.15 16.64 11.88
C LEU A 232 -4.09 16.40 10.69
N THR A 233 -3.88 17.12 9.59
CA THR A 233 -4.67 17.00 8.35
C THR A 233 -3.81 16.70 7.13
N VAL A 234 -4.41 16.20 6.06
CA VAL A 234 -3.72 15.99 4.77
C VAL A 234 -3.18 17.31 4.22
N THR A 235 -4.01 18.37 4.23
CA THR A 235 -3.60 19.71 3.79
C THR A 235 -2.41 20.26 4.58
N PHE A 236 -2.35 19.98 5.88
CA PHE A 236 -1.19 20.35 6.69
C PHE A 236 0.09 19.65 6.19
N LEU A 237 0.02 18.34 5.92
CA LEU A 237 1.17 17.57 5.41
C LEU A 237 1.59 18.04 4.02
N GLU A 238 0.63 18.32 3.13
CA GLU A 238 0.89 18.88 1.79
C GLU A 238 1.56 20.25 1.87
N ASN A 239 1.09 21.13 2.75
CA ASN A 239 1.72 22.43 2.96
C ASN A 239 3.13 22.31 3.53
N LEU A 240 3.39 21.29 4.34
CA LEU A 240 4.72 21.03 4.89
C LEU A 240 5.68 20.52 3.81
N ARG A 241 5.22 19.66 2.90
CA ARG A 241 6.00 19.17 1.73
C ARG A 241 6.50 20.30 0.82
N ASN A 242 5.70 21.35 0.68
CA ASN A 242 6.00 22.52 -0.15
C ASN A 242 7.02 23.48 0.49
N LYS A 243 7.52 23.17 1.69
CA LYS A 243 8.52 23.96 2.42
C LYS A 243 9.81 23.18 2.59
N GLU A 244 10.93 23.89 2.60
CA GLU A 244 12.22 23.29 2.96
C GLU A 244 12.32 23.09 4.49
N PRO A 245 12.82 21.93 4.96
CA PRO A 245 13.08 21.72 6.38
C PRO A 245 14.15 22.68 6.92
N ILE A 246 13.98 23.09 8.17
CA ILE A 246 14.97 23.83 8.96
C ILE A 246 16.10 22.86 9.33
N LYS A 247 17.33 23.25 9.00
CA LYS A 247 18.55 22.49 9.32
C LYS A 247 18.89 22.56 10.81
#